data_AF-S3JJW1-F1
#
_entry.id   AF-S3JJW1-F1
#
_cell.length_a   1.000
_cell.length_b   1.000
_cell.length_c   1.000
_cell.angle_alpha   90.00
_cell.angle_beta   90.00
_cell.angle_gamma   90.00
#
_symmetry.space_group_name_H-M   'P 1'
#
loop_
_entity.id
_entity.type
_entity.pdbx_description
1 polymer ?
#
loop_
_entity_poly.entity_id
_entity_poly.type
_entity_poly.pdbx_seq_one_letter_code
_entity_poly.pdbx_strand_id
1 'polypeptide(L)' 'MLGKDENNQKFIFHSRIDNSGDFLLITNDDKDGKWEWYKGITLKRGGNVGIGTQDPQAKLDVRGDVKVSGKIIRNWFWL' A
#
# COMPACT_ATOMS: atom_id res chain seq x y z
N MET A 1 -15.85 8.24 2.74
CA MET A 1 -15.55 7.23 3.78
C MET A 1 -16.38 6.01 3.46
N LEU A 2 -15.79 4.81 3.50
CA LEU A 2 -16.44 3.59 3.02
C LEU A 2 -17.02 2.74 4.16
N GLY A 3 -16.60 3.01 5.39
CA GLY A 3 -17.05 2.31 6.58
C GLY A 3 -16.21 2.71 7.79
N LYS A 4 -16.59 2.16 8.94
CA LYS A 4 -15.83 2.23 10.18
C LYS A 4 -15.80 0.87 10.87
N ASP A 5 -14.76 0.62 11.66
CA ASP A 5 -14.67 -0.56 12.53
C ASP A 5 -15.34 -0.32 13.90
N GLU A 6 -15.26 -1.32 14.78
CA GLU A 6 -15.78 -1.29 16.14
C GLU A 6 -15.14 -0.22 17.04
N ASN A 7 -13.93 0.23 16.69
CA ASN A 7 -13.20 1.30 17.38
C ASN A 7 -13.45 2.67 16.74
N ASN A 8 -14.41 2.77 15.81
CA ASN A 8 -14.75 3.98 15.05
C ASN A 8 -13.61 4.50 14.15
N GLN A 9 -12.59 3.67 13.88
CA GLN A 9 -11.58 3.94 12.86
C GLN A 9 -12.19 3.73 11.47
N LYS A 10 -11.84 4.60 10.54
CA LYS A 10 -12.46 4.77 9.24
C LYS A 10 -11.55 4.23 8.16
N PHE A 11 -12.18 3.80 7.08
CA PHE A 11 -11.48 3.28 5.90
C PHE A 11 -11.82 4.08 4.64
N ILE A 12 -10.84 4.25 3.75
CA ILE A 12 -11.00 4.93 2.47
C ILE A 12 -10.29 4.22 1.32
N PHE A 13 -10.87 4.38 0.13
CA PHE A 13 -10.14 4.39 -1.13
C PHE A 13 -9.93 5.85 -1.52
N HIS A 14 -8.69 6.22 -1.75
CA HIS A 14 -8.33 7.59 -2.10
C HIS A 14 -7.48 7.58 -3.36
N SER A 15 -7.95 8.24 -4.42
CA SER A 15 -7.07 8.55 -5.55
C SER A 15 -6.29 9.81 -5.19
N ARG A 16 -4.96 9.66 -5.05
CA ARG A 16 -4.04 10.77 -4.77
C ARG A 16 -3.39 11.19 -6.09
N ILE A 17 -3.55 12.45 -6.48
CA ILE A 17 -3.09 12.97 -7.79
C ILE A 17 -1.90 13.93 -7.64
N ASP A 18 -1.36 14.14 -6.43
CA ASP A 18 -0.17 14.98 -6.28
C ASP A 18 1.07 14.32 -6.91
N ASN A 19 2.10 15.15 -7.18
CA ASN A 19 3.33 14.93 -7.96
C ASN A 19 4.14 13.64 -7.66
N SER A 20 3.69 12.79 -6.74
CA SER A 20 4.32 11.52 -6.35
C SER A 20 3.85 10.31 -7.15
N GLY A 21 2.92 10.49 -8.11
CA GLY A 21 2.57 9.45 -9.08
C GLY A 21 1.72 8.30 -8.52
N ASP A 22 0.99 8.52 -7.42
CA ASP A 22 0.01 7.56 -6.90
C ASP A 22 -1.21 7.48 -7.84
N PHE A 23 -1.81 6.29 -7.91
CA PHE A 23 -3.06 6.01 -8.61
C PHE A 23 -4.18 5.72 -7.60
N LEU A 24 -3.90 4.83 -6.65
CA LEU A 24 -4.83 4.43 -5.61
C LEU A 24 -4.10 4.21 -4.29
N LEU A 25 -4.69 4.72 -3.22
CA LEU A 25 -4.26 4.49 -1.85
C LEU A 25 -5.43 3.92 -1.05
N ILE A 26 -5.13 2.89 -0.27
CA ILE A 26 -6.06 2.21 0.61
C ILE A 26 -5.49 2.34 2.02
N THR A 27 -6.18 3.06 2.91
CA THR A 27 -5.69 3.28 4.28
C THR A 27 -6.81 3.48 5.29
N ASN A 28 -6.43 3.46 6.56
CA ASN A 28 -7.25 3.79 7.71
C ASN A 28 -6.74 5.05 8.43
N ASP A 29 -7.58 5.64 9.27
CA ASP A 29 -7.14 6.61 10.27
C ASP A 29 -6.70 5.92 11.57
N ASP A 30 -5.91 6.63 12.37
CA ASP A 30 -5.58 6.24 13.73
C ASP A 30 -6.74 6.57 14.69
N LYS A 31 -6.54 6.25 15.98
CA LYS A 31 -7.50 6.52 17.05
C LYS A 31 -7.82 8.01 17.23
N ASP A 32 -6.95 8.90 16.74
CA ASP A 32 -7.08 10.36 16.82
C ASP A 32 -7.69 10.93 15.53
N GLY A 33 -8.07 10.08 14.56
CA GLY A 33 -8.67 10.47 13.28
C GLY A 33 -7.66 10.99 12.25
N LYS A 34 -6.35 10.80 12.47
CA LYS A 34 -5.32 11.14 11.49
C LYS A 34 -5.10 9.98 10.54
N TRP A 35 -5.03 10.26 9.24
CA TRP A 35 -4.79 9.23 8.24
C TRP A 35 -3.38 8.64 8.32
N GLU A 36 -3.30 7.32 8.37
CA GLU A 36 -2.06 6.55 8.47
C GLU A 36 -1.53 6.21 7.07
N TRP A 37 -1.16 7.23 6.31
CA TRP A 37 -0.86 7.13 4.89
C TRP A 37 0.23 6.12 4.50
N TYR A 38 1.12 5.80 5.42
CA TYR A 38 2.24 4.87 5.23
C TYR A 38 1.94 3.45 5.72
N LYS A 39 0.77 3.16 6.31
CA LYS A 39 0.46 1.82 6.85
C LYS A 39 -0.33 0.93 5.89
N GLY A 40 -0.99 1.54 4.90
CA GLY A 40 -1.89 0.86 3.98
C GLY A 40 -1.25 0.29 2.71
N ILE A 41 -2.06 0.17 1.66
CA ILE A 41 -1.65 -0.28 0.32
C ILE A 41 -1.61 0.92 -0.63
N THR A 42 -0.47 1.10 -1.29
CA THR A 42 -0.24 2.13 -2.30
C THR A 42 -0.06 1.50 -3.68
N LEU A 43 -0.77 1.97 -4.69
CA LEU A 43 -0.56 1.63 -6.10
C LEU A 43 -0.12 2.88 -6.86
N LYS A 44 1.11 2.84 -7.40
CA LYS A 44 1.67 3.89 -8.27
C LYS A 44 1.14 3.73 -9.71
N ARG A 45 1.06 4.83 -10.46
CA ARG A 45 0.74 4.82 -11.90
C ARG A 45 1.71 3.97 -12.72
N GLY A 46 2.97 3.86 -12.28
CA GLY A 46 3.97 2.96 -12.87
C GLY A 46 3.77 1.46 -12.56
N GLY A 47 2.69 1.12 -11.86
CA GLY A 47 2.34 -0.26 -11.49
C GLY A 47 3.09 -0.82 -10.29
N ASN A 48 3.90 -0.02 -9.60
CA ASN A 48 4.55 -0.45 -8.37
C ASN A 48 3.53 -0.48 -7.22
N VAL A 49 3.56 -1.54 -6.41
CA VAL A 49 2.69 -1.72 -5.24
C VAL A 49 3.52 -1.63 -3.97
N GLY A 50 3.13 -0.74 -3.07
CA GLY A 50 3.70 -0.61 -1.72
C GLY A 50 2.73 -1.13 -0.66
N ILE A 51 3.22 -1.91 0.31
CA ILE A 51 2.49 -2.27 1.54
C ILE A 51 3.30 -1.74 2.71
N GLY A 52 2.71 -0.87 3.53
CA GLY A 52 3.47 -0.18 4.58
C GLY A 52 4.43 0.90 4.06
N THR A 53 4.27 1.34 2.81
CA THR A 53 5.07 2.42 2.19
C THR A 53 4.29 3.13 1.09
N GLN A 54 4.53 4.44 0.96
CA GLN A 54 4.02 5.25 -0.17
C GLN A 54 5.05 5.44 -1.28
N ASP A 55 6.29 4.98 -1.06
CA ASP A 55 7.39 5.14 -2.01
C ASP A 55 8.06 3.79 -2.28
N PRO A 56 7.36 2.87 -2.99
CA PRO A 56 7.88 1.55 -3.29
C PRO A 56 9.10 1.63 -4.21
N GLN A 57 10.23 1.07 -3.76
CA GLN A 57 11.51 1.07 -4.50
C GLN A 57 11.63 -0.11 -5.48
N ALA A 58 10.64 -1.00 -5.52
CA ALA A 58 10.55 -2.14 -6.43
C ALA A 58 9.10 -2.31 -6.93
N LYS A 59 8.87 -3.27 -7.85
CA LYS A 59 7.52 -3.57 -8.36
C LYS A 59 6.54 -3.96 -7.25
N LEU A 60 7.04 -4.69 -6.25
CA LEU A 60 6.35 -4.96 -4.99
C LEU A 60 7.33 -4.64 -3.86
N ASP A 61 6.97 -3.72 -2.98
CA ASP A 61 7.76 -3.31 -1.81
C ASP A 61 6.89 -3.44 -0.56
N VAL A 62 7.31 -4.28 0.39
CA VAL A 62 6.59 -4.53 1.65
C VAL A 62 7.50 -4.17 2.81
N ARG A 63 7.08 -3.20 3.62
CA ARG A 63 7.77 -2.84 4.87
C ARG A 63 7.19 -3.64 6.03
N GLY A 64 7.71 -4.84 6.24
CA GLY A 64 7.30 -5.77 7.29
C GLY A 64 7.51 -7.21 6.87
N ASP A 65 6.90 -8.14 7.61
CA ASP A 65 6.99 -9.57 7.32
C ASP A 65 6.13 -9.97 6.12
N VAL A 66 6.66 -10.85 5.27
CA VAL A 66 5.94 -11.41 4.12
C VAL A 66 5.80 -12.92 4.32
N LYS A 67 4.55 -13.38 4.46
CA LYS A 67 4.24 -14.82 4.43
C LYS A 67 3.85 -15.22 3.01
N VAL A 68 4.65 -16.09 2.40
CA VAL A 68 4.37 -16.66 1.07
C VAL A 68 4.08 -18.15 1.22
N SER A 69 2.89 -18.59 0.80
CA SER A 69 2.52 -20.02 0.79
C SER A 69 2.99 -20.76 -0.45
N GLY A 70 3.31 -20.03 -1.53
CA GLY A 70 3.79 -20.56 -2.80
C GLY A 70 5.30 -20.36 -3.02
N LYS A 71 5.74 -20.66 -4.24
CA LYS A 71 7.13 -20.46 -4.66
C LYS A 71 7.36 -19.01 -5.09
N ILE A 72 8.40 -18.37 -4.54
CA ILE A 72 8.94 -17.14 -5.12
C ILE A 72 9.76 -17.52 -6.35
N ILE A 73 9.26 -17.18 -7.53
CA ILE A 73 9.99 -17.37 -8.77
C ILE A 73 10.77 -16.09 -9.05
N ARG A 74 12.09 -16.21 -9.11
CA ARG A 74 12.94 -15.14 -9.62
C ARG A 74 13.41 -15.52 -11.01
N ASN A 75 12.87 -14.85 -12.01
CA ASN A 75 13.30 -15.03 -13.40
C ASN A 75 14.63 -14.33 -13.59
N TRP A 76 15.72 -15.06 -13.40
CA TRP A 76 17.03 -14.70 -13.93
C TRP A 76 17.36 -15.70 -15.02
N PHE A 77 17.25 -15.27 -16.27
CA PHE A 77 17.83 -15.98 -17.40
C PHE A 77 19.07 -15.20 -17.82
N TRP A 78 20.23 -15.74 -17.46
CA TRP A 78 21.50 -15.41 -18.10
C TRP A 78 22.17 -16.73 -18.47
N LEU A 79 21.76 -17.24 -19.62
CA LEU A 79 22.38 -18.14 -20.60
C LEU A 79 21.27 -18.67 -21.51
#